data_AF-E4UWQ1-F1
#
_entry.id   AF-E4UWQ1-F1
#
_cell.length_a   1.000
_cell.length_b   1.000
_cell.length_c   1.000
_cell.angle_alpha   90.00
_cell.angle_beta   90.00
_cell.angle_gamma   90.00
#
_symmetry.space_group_name_H-M   'P 1'
#
loop_
_entity.id
_entity.type
_entity.pdbx_description
1 polymer ?
#
loop_
_entity_poly.entity_id
_entity_poly.type
_entity_poly.pdbx_seq_one_letter_code
_entity_poly.pdbx_strand_id
1 'polypeptide(L)'
;MAMAKVGSSCGGWVKDVDGEKFLGQCGPEEHCLDRICRAKVRRGGDCSEENICFSTDYCDEKNVCRKRKETTGPCASDGECKDNVCVKGRCKAKGQACGSDADCKHGKVCLYATNRDISTVKGNIRTCQNSVNGNLGIKCSRNKDCTKCHAGQTLAQLVAEAKEKSPSLAKDVKKNASKLLAEQRRRQRMCTKTTKCQFNVCVEPDWFPRGKAETGFYCRRDADCESGNCETTTHDNGKLTLKYCGGRKTSS
;
A
#
# COMPACT_ATOMS: atom_id res chain seq x y z
N MET A 1 -23.37 -20.48 -37.71
CA MET A 1 -24.39 -20.77 -36.68
C MET A 1 -23.69 -21.35 -35.47
N ALA A 2 -23.43 -20.54 -34.45
CA ALA A 2 -22.86 -21.03 -33.19
C ALA A 2 -24.00 -21.57 -32.33
N MET A 3 -23.96 -22.86 -32.01
CA MET A 3 -24.91 -23.48 -31.09
C MET A 3 -24.70 -22.87 -29.69
N ALA A 4 -25.75 -22.30 -29.12
CA ALA A 4 -25.76 -21.89 -27.71
C ALA A 4 -25.59 -23.16 -26.86
N LYS A 5 -24.44 -23.28 -26.17
CA LYS A 5 -24.28 -24.27 -25.10
C LYS A 5 -25.32 -23.97 -24.03
N VAL A 6 -26.18 -24.94 -23.74
CA VAL A 6 -27.07 -24.94 -22.58
C VAL A 6 -26.22 -24.59 -21.35
N GLY A 7 -26.56 -23.49 -20.69
CA GLY A 7 -25.74 -22.86 -19.67
C GLY A 7 -25.46 -23.83 -18.53
N SER A 8 -24.18 -24.08 -18.27
CA SER A 8 -23.74 -24.77 -17.07
C SER A 8 -24.26 -24.01 -15.86
N SER A 9 -24.93 -24.70 -14.94
CA SER A 9 -25.26 -24.14 -13.64
C SER A 9 -23.98 -23.77 -12.89
N CYS A 10 -24.07 -22.79 -12.01
CA CYS A 10 -22.97 -22.36 -11.16
C CYS A 10 -23.49 -21.85 -9.83
N GLY A 11 -22.60 -21.77 -8.84
CA GLY A 11 -22.93 -21.25 -7.51
C GLY A 11 -22.49 -22.20 -6.41
N GLY A 12 -22.71 -21.76 -5.16
CA GLY A 12 -22.34 -22.53 -3.98
C GLY A 12 -23.14 -23.83 -3.81
N TRP A 13 -23.05 -24.41 -2.63
CA TRP A 13 -23.86 -25.58 -2.27
C TRP A 13 -25.34 -25.22 -2.23
N VAL A 14 -26.15 -25.98 -2.94
CA VAL A 14 -27.61 -25.88 -2.89
C VAL A 14 -28.14 -27.17 -2.29
N LYS A 15 -29.03 -27.02 -1.31
CA LYS A 15 -29.72 -28.14 -0.68
C LYS A 15 -30.94 -28.48 -1.55
N ASP A 16 -30.97 -29.68 -2.08
CA ASP A 16 -32.07 -30.23 -2.86
C ASP A 16 -32.67 -31.43 -2.12
N VAL A 17 -33.74 -32.01 -2.67
CA VAL A 17 -34.46 -33.17 -2.09
C VAL A 17 -33.54 -34.38 -1.86
N ASP A 18 -32.46 -34.48 -2.66
CA ASP A 18 -31.46 -35.55 -2.60
C ASP A 18 -30.20 -35.20 -1.78
N GLY A 19 -30.17 -34.04 -1.11
CA GLY A 19 -29.04 -33.57 -0.30
C GLY A 19 -28.35 -32.33 -0.86
N GLU A 20 -27.16 -32.01 -0.35
CA GLU A 20 -26.39 -30.84 -0.77
C GLU A 20 -25.61 -31.12 -2.06
N LYS A 21 -25.86 -30.35 -3.12
CA LYS A 21 -25.15 -30.44 -4.39
C LYS A 21 -24.39 -29.14 -4.66
N PHE A 22 -23.11 -29.26 -4.99
CA PHE A 22 -22.30 -28.13 -5.46
C PHE A 22 -22.61 -27.88 -6.94
N LEU A 23 -23.02 -26.65 -7.28
CA LEU A 23 -23.42 -26.31 -8.66
C LEU A 23 -22.25 -26.08 -9.61
N GLY A 24 -21.00 -26.08 -9.13
CA GLY A 24 -19.82 -25.91 -9.99
C GLY A 24 -19.36 -24.46 -10.13
N GLN A 25 -18.25 -24.28 -10.83
CA GLN A 25 -17.67 -22.97 -11.16
C GLN A 25 -17.73 -22.74 -12.67
N CYS A 26 -17.97 -21.50 -13.08
CA CYS A 26 -17.93 -21.11 -14.48
C CYS A 26 -16.52 -21.14 -15.07
N GLY A 27 -16.44 -21.22 -16.40
CA GLY A 27 -15.17 -21.16 -17.11
C GLY A 27 -14.44 -19.81 -16.93
N PRO A 28 -13.16 -19.72 -17.33
CA PRO A 28 -12.37 -18.49 -17.18
C PRO A 28 -12.95 -17.30 -17.97
N GLU A 29 -13.67 -17.55 -19.06
CA GLU A 29 -14.34 -16.53 -19.89
C GLU A 29 -15.78 -16.24 -19.44
N GLU A 30 -16.22 -16.83 -18.34
CA GLU A 30 -17.59 -16.73 -17.86
C GLU A 30 -17.63 -16.24 -16.40
N HIS A 31 -18.75 -15.67 -15.99
CA HIS A 31 -19.08 -15.35 -14.60
C HIS A 31 -20.41 -15.98 -14.21
N CYS A 32 -20.58 -16.21 -12.93
CA CYS A 32 -21.82 -16.77 -12.40
C CYS A 32 -22.80 -15.64 -12.07
N LEU A 33 -23.97 -15.64 -12.68
CA LEU A 33 -25.08 -14.74 -12.37
C LEU A 33 -26.37 -15.55 -12.36
N ASP A 34 -27.17 -15.42 -11.29
CA ASP A 34 -28.43 -16.18 -11.11
C ASP A 34 -28.28 -17.68 -11.32
N ARG A 35 -27.17 -18.24 -10.82
CA ARG A 35 -26.78 -19.66 -10.95
C ARG A 35 -26.56 -20.13 -12.38
N ILE A 36 -26.37 -19.22 -13.34
CA ILE A 36 -26.09 -19.51 -14.74
C ILE A 36 -24.73 -18.91 -15.11
N CYS A 37 -23.91 -19.68 -15.82
CA CYS A 37 -22.68 -19.14 -16.41
C CYS A 37 -23.00 -18.25 -17.60
N ARG A 38 -22.61 -16.98 -17.50
CA ARG A 38 -22.72 -15.99 -18.57
C ARG A 38 -21.34 -15.61 -19.08
N ALA A 39 -21.22 -15.34 -20.37
CA ALA A 39 -19.96 -14.90 -20.96
C ALA A 39 -19.58 -13.50 -20.45
N LYS A 40 -18.29 -13.30 -20.19
CA LYS A 40 -17.72 -11.98 -19.87
C LYS A 40 -17.66 -11.09 -21.10
N VAL A 41 -17.82 -9.80 -20.88
CA VAL A 41 -17.77 -8.79 -21.93
C VAL A 41 -16.31 -8.49 -22.29
N ARG A 42 -16.00 -8.54 -23.58
CA ARG A 42 -14.67 -8.17 -24.12
C ARG A 42 -14.48 -6.65 -24.07
N ARG A 43 -13.22 -6.22 -24.08
CA ARG A 43 -12.85 -4.80 -24.17
C ARG A 43 -13.59 -4.09 -25.32
N GLY A 44 -14.16 -2.93 -25.00
CA GLY A 44 -14.96 -2.11 -25.91
C GLY A 44 -16.45 -2.47 -25.95
N GLY A 45 -16.87 -3.57 -25.32
CA GLY A 45 -18.29 -3.92 -25.17
C GLY A 45 -18.95 -3.24 -23.99
N ASP A 46 -20.29 -3.24 -24.01
CA ASP A 46 -21.13 -2.65 -22.98
C ASP A 46 -21.16 -3.53 -21.72
N CYS A 47 -20.85 -2.94 -20.58
CA CYS A 47 -20.84 -3.60 -19.29
C CYS A 47 -21.92 -3.05 -18.37
N SER A 48 -22.32 -3.89 -17.42
CA SER A 48 -23.31 -3.57 -16.39
C SER A 48 -23.10 -4.51 -15.20
N GLU A 49 -23.96 -4.44 -14.19
CA GLU A 49 -23.96 -5.40 -13.08
C GLU A 49 -24.14 -6.85 -13.57
N GLU A 50 -24.92 -7.05 -14.63
CA GLU A 50 -25.16 -8.36 -15.22
C GLU A 50 -24.08 -8.77 -16.24
N ASN A 51 -23.45 -7.78 -16.87
CA ASN A 51 -22.50 -7.95 -17.96
C ASN A 51 -21.09 -7.52 -17.51
N ILE A 52 -20.38 -8.46 -16.88
CA ILE A 52 -19.10 -8.19 -16.23
C ILE A 52 -17.94 -8.30 -17.25
N CYS A 53 -17.00 -7.36 -17.20
CA CYS A 53 -15.78 -7.40 -17.99
C CYS A 53 -14.83 -8.54 -17.57
N PHE A 54 -13.80 -8.80 -18.39
CA PHE A 54 -12.66 -9.62 -17.96
C PHE A 54 -11.92 -9.00 -16.77
N SER A 55 -11.27 -9.83 -15.95
CA SER A 55 -10.54 -9.39 -14.75
C SER A 55 -9.37 -8.46 -15.05
N THR A 56 -8.89 -8.41 -16.30
CA THR A 56 -7.85 -7.50 -16.80
C THR A 56 -8.41 -6.15 -17.28
N ASP A 57 -9.74 -6.02 -17.33
CA ASP A 57 -10.48 -4.85 -17.74
C ASP A 57 -11.37 -4.35 -16.57
N TYR A 58 -12.01 -3.20 -16.74
CA TYR A 58 -12.96 -2.59 -15.80
C TYR A 58 -14.10 -1.91 -16.56
N CYS A 59 -15.26 -1.77 -15.93
CA CYS A 59 -16.38 -1.04 -16.49
C CYS A 59 -16.21 0.46 -16.19
N ASP A 60 -16.07 1.29 -17.24
CA ASP A 60 -15.91 2.73 -17.05
C ASP A 60 -17.26 3.43 -16.78
N GLU A 61 -17.22 4.73 -16.51
CA GLU A 61 -18.41 5.56 -16.26
C GLU A 61 -19.36 5.65 -17.47
N LYS A 62 -18.90 5.25 -18.67
CA LYS A 62 -19.70 5.18 -19.89
C LYS A 62 -20.26 3.78 -20.14
N ASN A 63 -20.15 2.88 -19.15
CA ASN A 63 -20.57 1.49 -19.23
C ASN A 63 -19.83 0.71 -20.32
N VAL A 64 -18.54 0.99 -20.55
CA VAL A 64 -17.71 0.28 -21.54
C VAL A 64 -16.53 -0.41 -20.86
N CYS A 65 -16.28 -1.67 -21.22
CA CYS A 65 -15.12 -2.41 -20.75
C CYS A 65 -13.81 -1.81 -21.27
N ARG A 66 -12.97 -1.29 -20.37
CA ARG A 66 -11.64 -0.74 -20.69
C ARG A 66 -10.52 -1.50 -20.00
N LYS A 67 -9.34 -1.45 -20.60
CA LYS A 67 -8.12 -2.01 -19.99
C LYS A 67 -7.83 -1.33 -18.66
N ARG A 68 -7.59 -2.12 -17.62
CA ARG A 68 -7.10 -1.60 -16.34
C ARG A 68 -5.79 -0.84 -16.52
N LYS A 69 -5.68 0.25 -15.77
CA LYS A 69 -4.55 1.16 -15.79
C LYS A 69 -3.39 0.55 -15.01
N GLU A 70 -2.19 0.72 -15.57
CA GLU A 70 -0.95 0.26 -14.96
C GLU A 70 -0.55 1.16 -13.79
N THR A 71 0.52 0.76 -13.09
CA THR A 71 1.06 1.49 -11.94
C THR A 71 1.35 2.95 -12.33
N THR A 72 1.00 3.89 -11.46
CA THR A 72 1.09 5.36 -11.62
C THR A 72 0.10 6.03 -12.58
N GLY A 73 -0.73 5.26 -13.30
CA GLY A 73 -1.80 5.83 -14.12
C GLY A 73 -2.84 6.61 -13.30
N PRO A 74 -3.48 7.66 -13.86
CA PRO A 74 -4.53 8.41 -13.17
C PRO A 74 -5.78 7.55 -12.99
N CYS A 75 -6.45 7.61 -11.85
CA CYS A 75 -7.66 6.83 -11.57
C CYS A 75 -8.65 7.64 -10.74
N ALA A 76 -9.94 7.31 -10.83
CA ALA A 76 -10.99 7.80 -9.93
C ALA A 76 -11.41 6.72 -8.92
N SER A 77 -11.31 5.44 -9.29
CA SER A 77 -11.68 4.30 -8.45
C SER A 77 -10.66 3.15 -8.49
N ASP A 78 -10.70 2.28 -7.47
CA ASP A 78 -9.83 1.11 -7.38
C ASP A 78 -9.99 0.16 -8.57
N GLY A 79 -11.23 0.00 -9.08
CA GLY A 79 -11.55 -0.90 -10.18
C GLY A 79 -10.79 -0.57 -11.47
N GLU A 80 -10.41 0.70 -11.67
CA GLU A 80 -9.61 1.14 -12.81
C GLU A 80 -8.18 0.62 -12.76
N CYS A 81 -7.67 0.29 -11.57
CA CYS A 81 -6.28 -0.08 -11.37
C CYS A 81 -6.09 -1.59 -11.44
N LYS A 82 -5.01 -2.01 -12.10
CA LYS A 82 -4.63 -3.43 -12.20
C LYS A 82 -4.56 -4.13 -10.83
N ASP A 83 -4.03 -3.42 -9.84
CA ASP A 83 -3.84 -3.93 -8.48
C ASP A 83 -4.94 -3.52 -7.50
N ASN A 84 -6.06 -2.95 -7.96
CA ASN A 84 -7.19 -2.48 -7.14
C ASN A 84 -6.81 -1.48 -6.02
N VAL A 85 -5.86 -0.59 -6.31
CA VAL A 85 -5.42 0.45 -5.37
C VAL A 85 -5.30 1.78 -6.11
N CYS A 86 -6.34 2.61 -6.01
CA CYS A 86 -6.40 3.98 -6.48
C CYS A 86 -6.31 4.93 -5.30
N VAL A 87 -5.18 5.63 -5.18
CA VAL A 87 -4.93 6.48 -4.01
C VAL A 87 -4.44 7.84 -4.47
N LYS A 88 -5.10 8.90 -3.99
CA LYS A 88 -4.85 10.28 -4.43
C LYS A 88 -4.88 10.41 -5.96
N GLY A 89 -5.88 9.78 -6.57
CA GLY A 89 -6.10 9.79 -8.01
C GLY A 89 -5.06 9.06 -8.85
N ARG A 90 -4.23 8.19 -8.25
CA ARG A 90 -3.24 7.38 -8.99
C ARG A 90 -3.21 5.92 -8.58
N CYS A 91 -3.08 5.05 -9.57
CA CYS A 91 -2.91 3.63 -9.38
C CYS A 91 -1.57 3.32 -8.71
N LYS A 92 -1.59 2.44 -7.72
CA LYS A 92 -0.41 1.95 -7.00
C LYS A 92 -0.27 0.46 -7.20
N ALA A 93 0.98 0.00 -7.28
CA ALA A 93 1.20 -1.42 -7.34
C ALA A 93 0.91 -2.08 -5.99
N LYS A 94 0.54 -3.35 -6.00
CA LYS A 94 0.27 -4.11 -4.77
C LYS A 94 1.50 -4.11 -3.85
N GLY A 95 1.30 -3.73 -2.59
CA GLY A 95 2.37 -3.61 -1.60
C GLY A 95 3.29 -2.39 -1.81
N GLN A 96 2.97 -1.47 -2.73
CA GLN A 96 3.58 -0.15 -2.72
C GLN A 96 2.93 0.77 -1.71
N ALA A 97 1.61 0.79 -1.60
CA ALA A 97 0.88 1.58 -0.61
C ALA A 97 0.79 0.85 0.73
N CYS A 98 0.81 1.58 1.84
CA CYS A 98 0.64 1.00 3.18
C CYS A 98 -0.03 2.00 4.14
N GLY A 99 -0.86 1.49 5.03
CA GLY A 99 -1.40 2.19 6.20
C GLY A 99 -0.67 1.82 7.49
N SER A 100 0.00 0.67 7.52
CA SER A 100 0.75 0.13 8.63
C SER A 100 1.86 -0.81 8.15
N ASP A 101 2.75 -1.20 9.05
CA ASP A 101 3.81 -2.16 8.74
C ASP A 101 3.26 -3.56 8.41
N ALA A 102 2.03 -3.89 8.84
CA ALA A 102 1.38 -5.16 8.52
C ALA A 102 0.99 -5.26 7.03
N ASP A 103 0.85 -4.13 6.34
CA ASP A 103 0.58 -4.10 4.90
C ASP A 103 1.84 -4.41 4.07
N CYS A 104 3.01 -4.42 4.73
CA CYS A 104 4.30 -4.60 4.10
C CYS A 104 4.80 -6.04 4.20
N LYS A 105 5.48 -6.50 3.13
CA LYS A 105 6.16 -7.79 3.13
C LYS A 105 7.28 -7.81 4.17
N HIS A 106 7.64 -9.01 4.65
CA HIS A 106 8.71 -9.20 5.63
C HIS A 106 9.97 -8.38 5.32
N GLY A 107 10.46 -7.67 6.34
CA GLY A 107 11.65 -6.81 6.27
C GLY A 107 11.40 -5.39 5.75
N LYS A 108 10.17 -5.05 5.33
CA LYS A 108 9.77 -3.69 4.94
C LYS A 108 8.91 -3.03 6.02
N VAL A 109 8.93 -1.70 6.02
CA VAL A 109 8.26 -0.82 6.98
C VAL A 109 7.50 0.23 6.20
N CYS A 110 6.38 0.70 6.74
CA CYS A 110 5.51 1.68 6.10
C CYS A 110 6.01 3.12 6.33
N LEU A 111 6.67 3.70 5.34
CA LEU A 111 7.42 4.96 5.47
C LEU A 111 6.99 6.00 4.44
N TYR A 112 7.16 7.29 4.76
CA TYR A 112 7.11 8.33 3.73
C TYR A 112 8.31 8.21 2.79
N ALA A 113 8.15 8.66 1.54
CA ALA A 113 9.28 8.73 0.61
C ALA A 113 10.41 9.58 1.21
N THR A 114 11.65 9.15 1.01
CA THR A 114 12.84 9.73 1.66
C THR A 114 13.23 11.11 1.13
N ASN A 115 12.58 11.61 0.07
CA ASN A 115 12.71 12.99 -0.36
C ASN A 115 12.03 13.89 0.68
N ARG A 116 12.86 14.50 1.53
CA ARG A 116 12.52 15.21 2.79
C ARG A 116 11.72 16.51 2.61
N ASP A 117 11.28 16.80 1.39
CA ASP A 117 10.47 17.98 1.12
C ASP A 117 9.01 17.69 1.50
N ILE A 118 8.48 18.47 2.44
CA ILE A 118 7.09 18.41 2.87
C ILE A 118 6.12 18.54 1.70
N SER A 119 6.47 19.32 0.67
CA SER A 119 5.66 19.49 -0.55
C SER A 119 5.52 18.17 -1.31
N THR A 120 6.61 17.38 -1.36
CA THR A 120 6.63 16.06 -1.97
C THR A 120 5.84 15.07 -1.11
N VAL A 121 5.91 15.18 0.22
CA VAL A 121 5.19 14.27 1.12
C VAL A 121 3.67 14.50 1.09
N LYS A 122 3.20 15.76 0.98
CA LYS A 122 1.77 16.10 0.83
C LYS A 122 1.11 15.33 -0.31
N GLY A 123 1.77 15.26 -1.46
CA GLY A 123 1.28 14.53 -2.64
C GLY A 123 1.43 13.01 -2.55
N ASN A 124 2.27 12.51 -1.65
CA ASN A 124 2.60 11.10 -1.56
C ASN A 124 1.87 10.40 -0.41
N ILE A 125 1.77 9.09 -0.54
CA ILE A 125 1.33 8.21 0.54
C ILE A 125 2.54 7.52 1.15
N ARG A 126 2.36 6.93 2.32
CA ARG A 126 3.37 6.02 2.85
C ARG A 126 3.46 4.78 1.98
N THR A 127 4.67 4.28 1.83
CA THR A 127 5.00 3.12 1.01
C THR A 127 5.88 2.13 1.75
N CYS A 128 5.80 0.86 1.36
CA CYS A 128 6.62 -0.18 1.95
C CYS A 128 8.07 -0.07 1.48
N GLN A 129 8.94 0.34 2.40
CA GLN A 129 10.36 0.60 2.16
C GLN A 129 11.23 -0.20 3.12
N ASN A 130 12.51 -0.35 2.79
CA ASN A 130 13.46 -0.95 3.71
C ASN A 130 13.76 0.04 4.85
N SER A 131 13.75 -0.43 6.10
CA SER A 131 13.94 0.38 7.32
C SER A 131 15.26 1.18 7.35
N VAL A 132 16.24 0.78 6.54
CA VAL A 132 17.56 1.42 6.44
C VAL A 132 17.54 2.85 5.88
N ASN A 133 16.44 3.29 5.25
CA ASN A 133 16.45 4.52 4.45
C ASN A 133 15.70 5.72 5.08
N GLY A 134 15.08 5.58 6.26
CA GLY A 134 14.48 6.72 6.94
C GLY A 134 13.57 6.36 8.11
N ASN A 135 13.34 7.34 8.98
CA ASN A 135 12.47 7.19 10.15
C ASN A 135 11.08 7.81 9.94
N LEU A 136 10.85 8.50 8.83
CA LEU A 136 9.62 9.26 8.61
C LEU A 136 8.46 8.34 8.25
N GLY A 137 7.37 8.41 9.01
CA GLY A 137 6.19 7.56 8.86
C GLY A 137 6.19 6.30 9.75
N ILE A 138 7.30 6.00 10.44
CA ILE A 138 7.37 4.90 11.43
C ILE A 138 6.33 5.14 12.51
N LYS A 139 5.59 4.08 12.88
CA LYS A 139 4.66 4.14 14.00
C LYS A 139 5.38 4.41 15.32
N CYS A 140 4.88 5.38 16.08
CA CYS A 140 5.44 5.77 17.36
C CYS A 140 4.33 6.01 18.38
N SER A 141 4.70 5.92 19.66
CA SER A 141 3.87 6.34 20.79
C SER A 141 4.48 7.54 21.53
N ARG A 142 5.82 7.68 21.47
CA ARG A 142 6.58 8.76 22.11
C ARG A 142 7.73 9.21 21.22
N ASN A 143 8.27 10.40 21.45
CA ASN A 143 9.42 10.92 20.69
C ASN A 143 10.64 9.98 20.71
N LYS A 144 10.83 9.22 21.80
CA LYS A 144 11.90 8.22 21.92
C LYS A 144 11.77 7.04 20.94
N ASP A 145 10.59 6.80 20.37
CA ASP A 145 10.43 5.76 19.34
C ASP A 145 10.97 6.23 17.98
N CYS A 146 11.02 7.55 17.78
CA CYS A 146 11.48 8.19 16.55
C CYS A 146 13.00 8.37 16.51
N THR A 147 13.66 8.24 17.67
CA THR A 147 15.12 8.24 17.80
C THR A 147 15.77 6.91 17.42
N LYS A 148 15.03 5.94 16.86
CA LYS A 148 15.58 4.69 16.31
C LYS A 148 16.38 4.98 15.05
N CYS A 149 17.53 5.59 15.22
CA CYS A 149 18.66 5.15 14.43
C CYS A 149 19.16 3.90 15.13
N HIS A 150 19.37 2.81 14.38
CA HIS A 150 20.24 1.76 14.88
C HIS A 150 21.50 2.49 15.37
N ALA A 151 21.76 2.45 16.68
CA ALA A 151 23.01 2.93 17.24
C ALA A 151 24.09 2.29 16.37
N GLY A 152 24.78 3.10 15.56
CA GLY A 152 25.53 2.53 14.45
C GLY A 152 26.46 1.48 15.01
N GLN A 153 26.38 0.27 14.45
CA GLN A 153 27.16 -0.83 14.95
C GLN A 153 28.62 -0.39 14.97
N THR A 154 29.28 -0.54 16.11
CA THR A 154 30.71 -0.30 16.18
C THR A 154 31.41 -1.25 15.20
N LEU A 155 32.60 -0.89 14.71
CA LEU A 155 33.38 -1.82 13.90
C LEU A 155 33.56 -3.17 14.62
N ALA A 156 33.66 -3.14 15.96
CA ALA A 156 33.71 -4.33 16.79
C ALA A 156 32.42 -5.17 16.69
N GLN A 157 31.24 -4.55 16.68
CA GLN A 157 29.96 -5.25 16.51
C GLN A 157 29.80 -5.84 15.10
N LEU A 158 30.16 -5.09 14.06
CA LEU A 158 30.15 -5.58 12.67
C LEU A 158 31.09 -6.78 12.49
N VAL A 159 32.28 -6.71 13.09
CA VAL A 159 33.26 -7.80 13.05
C VAL A 159 32.79 -8.99 13.89
N ALA A 160 32.14 -8.77 15.04
CA ALA A 160 31.59 -9.85 15.87
C ALA A 160 30.48 -10.62 15.15
N GLU A 161 29.49 -9.93 14.56
CA GLU A 161 28.43 -10.56 13.75
C GLU A 161 28.98 -11.28 12.51
N ALA A 162 29.96 -10.67 11.83
CA ALA A 162 30.59 -11.30 10.67
C ALA A 162 31.34 -12.57 11.06
N LYS A 163 32.02 -12.57 12.22
CA LYS A 163 32.78 -13.71 12.74
C LYS A 163 31.87 -14.86 13.20
N GLU A 164 30.68 -14.53 13.71
CA GLU A 164 29.65 -15.52 14.05
C GLU A 164 29.08 -16.21 12.80
N LYS A 165 28.93 -15.46 11.69
CA LYS A 165 28.45 -16.00 10.42
C LYS A 165 29.52 -16.73 9.61
N SER A 166 30.75 -16.22 9.56
CA SER A 166 31.89 -16.88 8.92
C SER A 166 33.24 -16.20 9.23
N PRO A 167 34.31 -16.97 9.57
CA PRO A 167 35.65 -16.42 9.79
C PRO A 167 36.27 -15.71 8.57
N SER A 168 35.91 -16.12 7.35
CA SER A 168 36.39 -15.47 6.12
C SER A 168 35.76 -14.08 5.94
N LEU A 169 34.48 -13.94 6.27
CA LEU A 169 33.74 -12.68 6.22
C LEU A 169 34.33 -11.63 7.17
N ALA A 170 34.84 -12.06 8.34
CA ALA A 170 35.48 -11.16 9.31
C ALA A 170 36.78 -10.52 8.78
N LYS A 171 37.54 -11.24 7.93
CA LYS A 171 38.73 -10.68 7.27
C LYS A 171 38.35 -9.62 6.23
N ASP A 172 37.29 -9.86 5.47
CA ASP A 172 36.80 -8.91 4.46
C ASP A 172 36.17 -7.66 5.08
N VAL A 173 35.45 -7.79 6.19
CA VAL A 173 34.92 -6.66 6.97
C VAL A 173 36.06 -5.83 7.55
N LYS A 174 37.14 -6.45 8.05
CA LYS A 174 38.35 -5.72 8.49
C LYS A 174 39.05 -5.00 7.34
N LYS A 175 39.20 -5.64 6.19
CA LYS A 175 39.86 -5.07 5.00
C LYS A 175 39.09 -3.86 4.44
N ASN A 176 37.76 -3.90 4.50
CA ASN A 176 36.89 -2.83 4.02
C ASN A 176 36.35 -1.91 5.13
N ALA A 177 36.92 -1.99 6.34
CA ALA A 177 36.40 -1.34 7.55
C ALA A 177 36.21 0.16 7.36
N SER A 178 37.17 0.85 6.75
CA SER A 178 37.14 2.29 6.50
C SER A 178 36.01 2.70 5.54
N LYS A 179 35.73 1.91 4.51
CA LYS A 179 34.61 2.16 3.56
C LYS A 179 33.26 1.88 4.22
N LEU A 180 33.14 0.78 4.95
CA LEU A 180 31.94 0.43 5.73
C LEU A 180 31.66 1.46 6.83
N LEU A 181 32.69 1.93 7.53
CA LEU A 181 32.58 3.00 8.53
C LEU A 181 32.23 4.34 7.92
N ALA A 182 32.76 4.69 6.74
CA ALA A 182 32.38 5.91 6.02
C ALA A 182 30.92 5.87 5.57
N GLU A 183 30.44 4.71 5.10
CA GLU A 183 29.05 4.51 4.72
C GLU A 183 28.11 4.50 5.94
N GLN A 184 28.50 3.84 7.03
CA GLN A 184 27.84 3.92 8.34
C GLN A 184 27.77 5.36 8.85
N ARG A 185 28.88 6.12 8.81
CA ARG A 185 28.91 7.54 9.20
C ARG A 185 28.03 8.39 8.29
N ARG A 186 27.96 8.10 6.99
CA ARG A 186 26.98 8.75 6.09
C ARG A 186 25.53 8.44 6.51
N ARG A 187 25.23 7.18 6.87
CA ARG A 187 23.91 6.77 7.40
C ARG A 187 23.60 7.42 8.76
N GLN A 188 24.57 7.51 9.66
CA GLN A 188 24.45 8.22 10.94
C GLN A 188 24.32 9.75 10.78
N ARG A 189 24.96 10.37 9.78
CA ARG A 189 24.75 11.79 9.47
C ARG A 189 23.34 12.08 8.95
N MET A 190 22.65 11.08 8.38
CA MET A 190 21.24 11.21 8.06
C MET A 190 20.33 11.20 9.29
N CYS A 191 20.85 10.80 10.47
CA CYS A 191 20.17 10.71 11.76
C CYS A 191 20.27 11.96 12.65
N THR A 192 20.91 13.04 12.18
CA THR A 192 21.07 14.26 12.99
C THR A 192 19.81 15.12 13.07
N LYS A 193 18.78 14.79 12.28
CA LYS A 193 17.48 15.45 12.37
C LYS A 193 16.62 14.75 13.42
N THR A 194 16.36 15.46 14.50
CA THR A 194 15.48 15.03 15.58
C THR A 194 14.06 14.86 15.05
N THR A 195 13.63 13.65 14.76
CA THR A 195 12.21 13.42 14.43
C THR A 195 11.37 13.43 15.70
N LYS A 196 10.12 13.89 15.59
CA LYS A 196 9.13 13.88 16.68
C LYS A 196 8.03 12.88 16.37
N CYS A 197 7.48 12.31 17.43
CA CYS A 197 6.27 11.51 17.30
C CYS A 197 5.07 12.45 17.27
N GLN A 198 4.43 12.57 16.11
CA GLN A 198 3.19 13.32 15.95
C GLN A 198 2.18 12.45 15.20
N PHE A 199 0.93 12.47 15.66
CA PHE A 199 -0.14 11.65 15.08
C PHE A 199 0.20 10.15 15.04
N ASN A 200 0.94 9.65 16.04
CA ASN A 200 1.46 8.28 16.12
C ASN A 200 2.39 7.86 14.98
N VAL A 201 2.98 8.82 14.26
CA VAL A 201 4.04 8.58 13.28
C VAL A 201 5.22 9.51 13.50
N CYS A 202 6.42 9.05 13.16
CA CYS A 202 7.62 9.86 13.24
C CYS A 202 7.68 10.85 12.07
N VAL A 203 7.83 12.13 12.36
CA VAL A 203 7.86 13.22 11.37
C VAL A 203 8.95 14.22 11.72
N GLU A 204 9.31 15.10 10.78
CA GLU A 204 10.23 16.20 11.09
C GLU A 204 9.54 17.22 12.02
N PRO A 205 10.25 17.85 12.97
CA PRO A 205 9.66 18.76 13.97
C PRO A 205 8.88 19.91 13.38
N ASP A 206 9.33 20.40 12.23
CA ASP A 206 8.85 21.63 11.60
C ASP A 206 7.76 21.36 10.56
N TRP A 207 7.36 20.10 10.35
CA TRP A 207 6.29 19.79 9.40
C TRP A 207 4.93 20.31 9.86
N PHE A 208 4.69 20.32 11.17
CA PHE A 208 3.40 20.68 11.75
C PHE A 208 3.60 21.66 12.91
N PRO A 209 4.00 22.92 12.64
CA PRO A 209 4.30 23.90 13.69
C PRO A 209 3.08 24.19 14.56
N ARG A 210 1.86 24.02 14.02
CA ARG A 210 0.58 24.20 14.73
C ARG A 210 0.03 22.92 15.36
N GLY A 211 0.80 21.82 15.34
CA GLY A 211 0.37 20.53 15.86
C GLY A 211 -0.79 19.88 15.10
N LYS A 212 -1.05 20.32 13.87
CA LYS A 212 -2.07 19.76 12.97
C LYS A 212 -1.45 19.41 11.61
N ALA A 213 -1.89 18.29 11.06
CA ALA A 213 -1.49 17.78 9.76
C ALA A 213 -2.28 18.46 8.64
N GLU A 214 -1.58 18.80 7.57
CA GLU A 214 -2.21 19.31 6.35
C GLU A 214 -2.85 18.18 5.52
N THR A 215 -3.67 18.55 4.54
CA THR A 215 -4.27 17.64 3.56
C THR A 215 -3.23 16.69 2.96
N GLY A 216 -3.56 15.40 2.93
CA GLY A 216 -2.74 14.33 2.39
C GLY A 216 -1.82 13.64 3.39
N PHE A 217 -1.62 14.18 4.59
CA PHE A 217 -0.79 13.54 5.63
C PHE A 217 -1.55 12.50 6.43
N TYR A 218 -0.83 11.58 7.07
CA TYR A 218 -1.44 10.59 7.94
C TYR A 218 -2.13 11.25 9.13
N CYS A 219 -3.29 10.71 9.49
CA CYS A 219 -4.06 11.12 10.65
C CYS A 219 -4.61 9.89 11.35
N ARG A 220 -4.89 10.03 12.65
CA ARG A 220 -5.62 9.02 13.42
C ARG A 220 -7.08 9.42 13.61
N ARG A 221 -7.34 10.71 13.74
CA ARG A 221 -8.66 11.31 14.00
C ARG A 221 -8.77 12.69 13.36
N ASP A 222 -9.99 13.17 13.19
CA ASP A 222 -10.31 14.49 12.61
C ASP A 222 -9.55 15.65 13.27
N ALA A 223 -9.39 15.62 14.59
CA ALA A 223 -8.65 16.64 15.35
C ALA A 223 -7.15 16.74 15.01
N ASP A 224 -6.58 15.70 14.39
CA ASP A 224 -5.19 15.71 13.96
C ASP A 224 -5.02 16.54 12.67
N CYS A 225 -6.09 16.84 11.94
CA CYS A 225 -6.07 17.52 10.65
C CYS A 225 -6.41 19.01 10.75
N GLU A 226 -5.74 19.86 9.97
CA GLU A 226 -6.10 21.28 9.84
C GLU A 226 -7.52 21.47 9.28
N SER A 227 -7.95 20.56 8.42
CA SER A 227 -9.31 20.52 7.86
C SER A 227 -10.37 20.00 8.82
N GLY A 228 -9.99 19.38 9.95
CA GLY A 228 -10.93 18.66 10.81
C GLY A 228 -11.52 17.41 10.14
N ASN A 229 -10.88 16.85 9.12
CA ASN A 229 -11.35 15.66 8.41
C ASN A 229 -10.21 14.66 8.21
N CYS A 230 -10.29 13.50 8.88
CA CYS A 230 -9.41 12.37 8.70
C CYS A 230 -10.12 11.29 7.87
N GLU A 231 -9.85 11.30 6.56
CA GLU A 231 -10.44 10.36 5.62
C GLU A 231 -9.85 8.97 5.84
N THR A 232 -10.72 7.96 5.83
CA THR A 232 -10.34 6.54 5.89
C THR A 232 -10.83 5.88 4.61
N THR A 233 -9.91 5.38 3.79
CA THR A 233 -10.23 4.64 2.57
C THR A 233 -9.71 3.21 2.66
N THR A 234 -10.52 2.27 2.18
CA THR A 234 -10.18 0.85 2.19
C THR A 234 -10.11 0.33 0.76
N HIS A 235 -9.03 -0.38 0.45
CA HIS A 235 -8.64 -0.83 -0.89
C HIS A 235 -8.35 -2.34 -0.88
N ASP A 236 -8.09 -2.92 -2.07
CA ASP A 236 -7.75 -4.35 -2.24
C ASP A 236 -8.75 -5.28 -1.52
N ASN A 237 -10.06 -5.04 -1.71
CA ASN A 237 -11.16 -5.81 -1.12
C ASN A 237 -11.11 -5.87 0.42
N GLY A 238 -10.87 -4.74 1.08
CA GLY A 238 -10.83 -4.70 2.54
C GLY A 238 -9.43 -4.87 3.15
N LYS A 239 -8.43 -5.26 2.36
CA LYS A 239 -7.12 -5.68 2.87
C LYS A 239 -6.17 -4.54 3.20
N LEU A 240 -6.35 -3.37 2.57
CA LEU A 240 -5.51 -2.21 2.80
C LEU A 240 -6.37 -1.05 3.29
N THR A 241 -6.11 -0.53 4.48
CA THR A 241 -6.79 0.67 4.98
C THR A 241 -5.81 1.83 5.12
N LEU A 242 -6.09 2.92 4.42
CA LEU A 242 -5.30 4.15 4.46
C LEU A 242 -6.07 5.22 5.24
N LYS A 243 -5.33 6.02 6.02
CA LYS A 243 -5.87 7.18 6.71
C LYS A 243 -5.06 8.42 6.38
N TYR A 244 -5.73 9.49 5.98
CA TYR A 244 -5.08 10.75 5.66
C TYR A 244 -6.01 11.95 5.84
N CYS A 245 -5.44 13.13 6.10
CA CYS A 245 -6.19 14.36 6.21
C CYS A 245 -6.81 14.72 4.86
N GLY A 246 -8.13 14.87 4.85
CA GLY A 246 -8.92 15.23 3.69
C GLY A 246 -9.18 16.73 3.58
N GLY A 247 -9.99 17.11 2.60
CA GLY A 247 -10.57 18.46 2.53
C GLY A 247 -11.51 18.73 3.70
N ARG A 248 -11.83 20.00 3.99
CA ARG A 248 -12.90 20.30 4.98
C ARG A 248 -14.20 19.66 4.52
N LYS A 249 -14.89 18.95 5.42
CA LYS A 249 -16.25 18.49 5.15
C LYS A 249 -17.12 19.74 4.98
N THR A 250 -17.65 19.96 3.78
CA THR A 250 -18.76 20.88 3.61
C THR A 250 -19.95 20.24 4.31
N SER A 251 -20.53 20.93 5.29
CA SER A 251 -21.81 20.51 5.88
C SER A 251 -22.83 20.49 4.76
N SER A 252 -23.23 19.30 4.32
CA SER A 252 -24.38 19.11 3.44
C SER A 252 -25.67 19.20 4.22
#